data_AF-A0AAW2EXA3-F1
#
_entry.id   AF-A0AAW2EXA3-F1
#
_cell.length_a   1.000
_cell.length_b   1.000
_cell.length_c   1.000
_cell.angle_alpha   90.00
_cell.angle_beta   90.00
_cell.angle_gamma   90.00
#
_symmetry.space_group_name_H-M   'P 1'
#
loop_
_entity.id
_entity.type
_entity.pdbx_description
1 polymer ?
#
loop_
_entity_poly.entity_id
_entity_poly.type
_entity_poly.pdbx_seq_one_letter_code
_entity_poly.pdbx_strand_id
1 'polypeptide(L)'
;MLVVHLPDGPTAHFKLTNVKITTDLKRSHKEITEHRPEVILNNFTTRLGFTIGRMLGALFHYEPEFKGRRVVTFHNQRDYIFFRHHRYEFNQKTGKPRLRELGPRFTLKLRSLQHGTFDSKYGDYEWIIQGRRHDMETSRRKFFL
;
A
#
# COMPACT_ATOMS: atom_id res chain seq x y z
N MET A 1 -7.29 3.36 8.09
CA MET A 1 -5.91 3.01 8.50
C MET A 1 -5.11 4.29 8.49
N LEU A 2 -4.34 4.49 9.54
CA LEU A 2 -3.50 5.67 9.70
C LEU A 2 -2.07 5.19 9.84
N VAL A 3 -1.18 5.74 9.02
CA VAL A 3 0.25 5.43 9.02
C VAL A 3 0.97 6.70 9.42
N VAL A 4 1.71 6.67 10.53
CA VAL A 4 2.53 7.79 11.01
C VAL A 4 3.98 7.37 10.89
N HIS A 5 4.80 8.16 10.20
CA HIS A 5 6.24 8.01 10.27
C HIS A 5 6.76 8.79 11.48
N LEU A 6 7.55 8.15 12.34
CA LEU A 6 8.14 8.76 13.53
C LEU A 6 9.63 9.07 13.28
N PRO A 7 10.22 10.05 13.99
CA PRO A 7 9.61 10.84 15.07
C PRO A 7 8.72 12.01 14.61
N ASP A 8 8.97 12.59 13.44
CA ASP A 8 8.41 13.91 13.08
C ASP A 8 7.34 13.90 11.98
N GLY A 9 6.99 12.75 11.40
CA GLY A 9 6.03 12.65 10.29
C GLY A 9 6.69 12.22 8.97
N PRO A 10 5.91 12.08 7.87
CA PRO A 10 4.51 12.49 7.69
C PRO A 10 3.46 11.49 8.20
N THR A 11 2.17 11.89 8.19
CA THR A 11 1.02 11.04 8.53
C THR A 11 0.06 10.87 7.37
N ALA A 12 -0.13 9.63 6.93
CA ALA A 12 -1.06 9.28 5.85
C ALA A 12 -2.31 8.57 6.40
N HIS A 13 -3.47 9.11 6.07
CA HIS A 13 -4.77 8.53 6.40
C HIS A 13 -5.37 7.88 5.15
N PHE A 14 -5.68 6.59 5.25
CA PHE A 14 -6.28 5.79 4.18
C PHE A 14 -7.66 5.27 4.56
N LYS A 15 -8.60 5.35 3.61
CA LYS A 15 -9.84 4.55 3.63
C LYS A 15 -9.52 3.14 3.13
N LEU A 16 -9.91 2.13 3.90
CA LEU A 16 -9.83 0.73 3.50
C LEU A 16 -11.15 0.30 2.86
N THR A 17 -11.04 -0.47 1.78
CA THR A 17 -12.17 -1.08 1.07
C THR A 17 -11.80 -2.48 0.60
N ASN A 18 -12.80 -3.31 0.31
CA ASN A 18 -12.63 -4.68 -0.19
C ASN A 18 -11.68 -5.53 0.66
N VAL A 19 -11.78 -5.38 1.98
CA VAL A 19 -10.94 -6.12 2.93
C VAL A 19 -11.37 -7.58 2.93
N LYS A 20 -10.42 -8.48 2.70
CA LYS A 20 -10.54 -9.91 2.95
C LYS A 20 -9.36 -10.34 3.80
N ILE A 21 -9.66 -10.84 4.99
CA ILE A 21 -8.68 -11.37 5.91
C ILE A 21 -8.27 -12.78 5.49
N THR A 22 -7.13 -13.26 5.98
CA THR A 22 -6.55 -14.57 5.60
C THR A 22 -7.53 -15.73 5.78
N THR A 23 -8.33 -15.70 6.86
CA THR A 23 -9.35 -16.72 7.16
C THR A 23 -10.48 -16.72 6.12
N ASP A 24 -10.93 -15.54 5.66
CA ASP A 24 -11.95 -15.42 4.62
C ASP A 24 -11.47 -15.95 3.26
N LEU A 25 -10.15 -15.93 3.05
CA LEU A 25 -9.49 -16.47 1.86
C LEU A 25 -9.30 -18.00 1.94
N LYS A 26 -9.78 -18.66 3.01
CA LYS A 26 -9.55 -20.09 3.29
C LYS A 26 -8.05 -20.41 3.27
N ARG A 27 -7.26 -19.55 3.92
CA ARG A 27 -5.81 -19.69 4.12
C ARG A 27 -5.48 -19.65 5.60
N SER A 28 -4.32 -20.18 5.94
CA SER A 28 -3.81 -20.19 7.32
C SER A 28 -2.68 -19.20 7.47
N HIS A 29 -2.71 -18.43 8.56
CA HIS A 29 -1.60 -17.54 8.96
C HIS A 29 -0.28 -18.31 9.13
N LYS A 30 -0.34 -19.62 9.42
CA LYS A 30 0.84 -20.49 9.56
C LYS A 30 1.62 -20.68 8.25
N GLU A 31 1.02 -20.38 7.10
CA GLU A 31 1.72 -20.45 5.81
C GLU A 31 2.64 -19.25 5.57
N ILE A 32 2.49 -18.18 6.37
CA ILE A 32 3.30 -16.98 6.28
C ILE A 32 4.60 -17.23 7.05
N THR A 33 5.69 -17.44 6.32
CA THR A 33 7.03 -17.65 6.90
C THR A 33 7.59 -16.37 7.50
N GLU A 34 8.65 -16.47 8.31
CA GLU A 34 9.29 -15.32 8.95
C GLU A 34 10.18 -14.51 7.98
N HIS A 35 10.57 -15.10 6.85
CA HIS A 35 11.44 -14.48 5.85
C HIS A 35 10.93 -13.10 5.41
N ARG A 36 11.82 -12.12 5.36
CA ARG A 36 11.52 -10.75 4.93
C ARG A 36 11.01 -10.74 3.48
N PRO A 37 9.82 -10.17 3.22
CA PRO A 37 9.25 -10.16 1.87
C PRO A 37 9.94 -9.14 0.97
N GLU A 38 9.92 -9.41 -0.33
CA GLU A 38 10.17 -8.40 -1.35
C GLU A 38 8.99 -7.43 -1.42
N VAL A 39 9.27 -6.14 -1.64
CA VAL A 39 8.25 -5.10 -1.75
C VAL A 39 8.23 -4.55 -3.16
N ILE A 40 7.09 -4.68 -3.83
CA ILE A 40 6.85 -4.14 -5.16
C ILE A 40 5.94 -2.93 -5.05
N LEU A 41 6.43 -1.77 -5.48
CA LEU A 41 5.69 -0.52 -5.58
C LEU A 41 5.48 -0.19 -7.06
N ASN A 42 4.26 -0.37 -7.57
CA ASN A 42 3.95 -0.17 -8.99
C ASN A 42 3.08 1.08 -9.20
N ASN A 43 3.39 1.84 -10.25
CA ASN A 43 2.60 2.98 -10.75
C ASN A 43 2.42 4.15 -9.77
N PHE A 44 3.39 4.38 -8.89
CA PHE A 44 3.49 5.62 -8.11
C PHE A 44 4.34 6.61 -8.90
N THR A 45 3.71 7.51 -9.65
CA THR A 45 4.42 8.32 -10.67
C THR A 45 4.38 9.81 -10.40
N THR A 46 3.42 10.28 -9.60
CA THR A 46 3.32 11.69 -9.24
C THR A 46 4.22 12.00 -8.04
N ARG A 47 4.43 13.28 -7.73
CA ARG A 47 5.16 13.70 -6.53
C ARG A 47 4.55 13.12 -5.25
N LEU A 48 3.23 13.20 -5.12
CA LEU A 48 2.49 12.61 -3.99
C LEU A 48 2.61 11.08 -4.01
N GLY A 49 2.53 10.46 -5.19
CA GLY A 49 2.75 9.05 -5.41
C GLY A 49 4.08 8.57 -4.88
N PHE A 50 5.18 9.26 -5.22
CA PHE A 50 6.51 8.94 -4.71
C PHE A 50 6.60 9.03 -3.19
N THR A 51 6.01 10.07 -2.57
CA THR A 51 5.95 10.20 -1.11
C THR A 51 5.21 9.04 -0.46
N ILE A 52 4.02 8.70 -0.96
CA ILE A 52 3.22 7.59 -0.44
C ILE A 52 3.90 6.24 -0.69
N GLY A 53 4.47 6.04 -1.88
CA GLY A 53 5.23 4.84 -2.22
C GLY A 53 6.40 4.64 -1.27
N ARG A 54 7.20 5.68 -1.03
CA ARG A 54 8.32 5.64 -0.08
C ARG A 54 7.84 5.35 1.35
N MET A 55 6.75 5.98 1.77
CA MET A 55 6.16 5.77 3.10
C MET A 55 5.67 4.32 3.30
N LEU A 56 4.99 3.75 2.30
CA LEU A 56 4.52 2.36 2.33
C LEU A 56 5.68 1.36 2.24
N GLY A 57 6.72 1.66 1.44
CA GLY A 57 7.92 0.84 1.35
C GLY A 57 8.72 0.81 2.65
N ALA A 58 8.81 1.93 3.37
CA ALA A 58 9.52 2.04 4.63
C ALA A 58 8.90 1.24 5.79
N LEU A 59 7.69 0.70 5.62
CA LEU A 59 7.08 -0.23 6.58
C LEU A 59 7.75 -1.61 6.59
N PHE A 60 8.56 -1.90 5.58
CA PHE A 60 9.22 -3.17 5.42
C PHE A 60 10.73 -3.01 5.55
N HIS A 61 11.39 -4.10 5.89
CA HIS A 61 12.83 -4.14 5.96
C HIS A 61 13.43 -3.91 4.55
N TYR A 62 14.50 -3.11 4.49
CA TYR A 62 15.16 -2.76 3.22
C TYR A 62 15.72 -3.99 2.48
N GLU A 63 16.31 -4.92 3.22
CA GLU A 63 16.91 -6.15 2.66
C GLU A 63 15.92 -7.33 2.67
N PRO A 64 15.44 -7.79 1.49
CA PRO A 64 14.51 -8.91 1.38
C PRO A 64 15.22 -10.27 1.37
N GLU A 65 14.53 -11.31 1.81
CA GLU A 65 15.02 -12.69 1.81
C GLU A 65 14.36 -13.53 0.71
N PHE A 66 15.02 -13.62 -0.45
CA PHE A 66 14.51 -14.34 -1.63
C PHE A 66 14.26 -15.84 -1.39
N LYS A 67 14.91 -16.45 -0.39
CA LYS A 67 14.69 -17.85 0.01
C LYS A 67 13.22 -18.11 0.40
N GLY A 68 12.58 -17.13 1.04
CA GLY A 68 11.17 -17.23 1.45
C GLY A 68 10.20 -17.16 0.28
N ARG A 69 10.64 -16.57 -0.86
CA ARG A 69 9.81 -16.29 -2.04
C ARG A 69 8.52 -15.54 -1.72
N ARG A 70 8.56 -14.68 -0.71
CA ARG A 70 7.43 -13.87 -0.25
C ARG A 70 7.51 -12.51 -0.92
N VAL A 71 6.38 -12.05 -1.44
CA VAL A 71 6.27 -10.74 -2.09
C VAL A 71 5.02 -10.01 -1.63
N VAL A 72 5.20 -8.76 -1.26
CA VAL A 72 4.14 -7.80 -0.98
C VAL A 72 4.09 -6.81 -2.12
N THR A 73 2.90 -6.53 -2.62
CA THR A 73 2.71 -5.64 -3.76
C THR A 73 1.73 -4.54 -3.39
N PHE A 74 2.16 -3.30 -3.62
CA PHE A 74 1.33 -2.12 -3.68
C PHE A 74 1.24 -1.68 -5.13
N HIS A 75 0.09 -1.91 -5.74
CA HIS A 75 -0.16 -1.48 -7.11
C HIS A 75 -1.11 -0.30 -7.11
N ASN A 76 -0.65 0.86 -7.58
CA ASN A 76 -1.49 2.03 -7.74
C ASN A 76 -2.19 2.02 -9.10
N GLN A 77 -3.51 2.17 -9.10
CA GLN A 77 -4.30 2.33 -10.30
C GLN A 77 -5.45 3.30 -10.03
N ARG A 78 -5.44 4.46 -10.71
CA ARG A 78 -6.47 5.50 -10.58
C ARG A 78 -6.70 5.95 -9.13
N ASP A 79 -5.62 6.18 -8.38
CA ASP A 79 -5.60 6.51 -6.94
C ASP A 79 -6.12 5.44 -5.98
N TYR A 80 -6.32 4.22 -6.48
CA TYR A 80 -6.57 3.04 -5.65
C TYR A 80 -5.29 2.23 -5.54
N ILE A 81 -4.80 2.07 -4.32
CA ILE A 81 -3.63 1.25 -4.03
C ILE A 81 -4.12 -0.14 -3.64
N PHE A 82 -3.92 -1.10 -4.54
CA PHE A 82 -4.22 -2.50 -4.30
C PHE A 82 -3.07 -3.14 -3.55
N PHE A 83 -3.34 -3.55 -2.32
CA PHE A 83 -2.41 -4.35 -1.54
C PHE A 83 -2.65 -5.83 -1.80
N ARG A 84 -1.58 -6.57 -2.09
CA ARG A 84 -1.60 -8.03 -2.18
C ARG A 84 -0.36 -8.63 -1.53
N HIS A 85 -0.53 -9.81 -0.95
CA HIS A 85 0.56 -10.56 -0.34
C HIS A 85 0.57 -11.98 -0.89
N HIS A 86 1.65 -12.33 -1.60
CA HIS A 86 1.79 -13.60 -2.29
C HIS A 86 3.08 -14.32 -1.93
N ARG A 87 3.08 -15.62 -2.19
CA ARG A 87 4.28 -16.42 -2.42
C ARG A 87 4.42 -16.67 -3.91
N TYR A 88 5.62 -16.57 -4.45
CA TYR A 88 5.88 -16.93 -5.84
C TYR A 88 6.67 -18.24 -5.95
N GLU A 89 6.48 -18.92 -7.06
CA GLU A 89 7.28 -20.09 -7.44
C GLU A 89 7.49 -20.10 -8.95
N PHE A 90 8.72 -20.32 -9.39
CA PHE A 90 9.03 -20.43 -10.81
C PHE A 90 8.81 -21.85 -11.29
N ASN A 91 8.05 -21.99 -12.38
CA ASN A 91 7.93 -23.27 -13.06
C ASN A 91 9.25 -23.58 -13.78
N GLN A 92 9.92 -24.67 -13.39
CA GLN A 92 11.20 -25.07 -13.99
C GLN A 92 11.12 -25.34 -15.50
N LYS A 93 9.96 -25.77 -16.01
CA LYS A 93 9.78 -26.09 -17.44
C LYS A 93 9.54 -24.86 -18.30
N THR A 94 8.84 -23.84 -17.78
CA THR A 94 8.41 -22.67 -18.56
C THR A 94 9.10 -21.37 -18.14
N GLY A 95 9.81 -21.36 -17.02
CA GLY A 95 10.42 -20.16 -16.42
C GLY A 95 9.41 -19.15 -15.86
N LYS A 96 8.10 -19.36 -16.03
CA LYS A 96 7.08 -18.39 -15.64
C LYS A 96 6.79 -18.46 -14.13
N PRO A 97 6.61 -17.30 -13.46
CA PRO A 97 6.22 -17.27 -12.05
C PRO A 97 4.75 -17.67 -11.88
N ARG A 98 4.47 -18.48 -10.86
CA ARG A 98 3.14 -18.78 -10.35
C ARG A 98 3.00 -18.12 -8.98
N LEU A 99 1.88 -17.45 -8.76
CA LEU A 99 1.60 -16.75 -7.51
C LEU A 99 0.55 -17.52 -6.70
N ARG A 100 0.79 -17.62 -5.39
CA ARG A 100 -0.17 -18.12 -4.40
C ARG A 100 -0.44 -17.02 -3.38
N GLU A 101 -1.70 -16.64 -3.23
CA GLU A 101 -2.13 -15.65 -2.23
C GLU A 101 -1.92 -16.23 -0.81
N LEU A 102 -1.26 -15.45 0.05
CA LEU A 102 -0.89 -15.84 1.42
C LEU A 102 -1.63 -15.01 2.48
N GLY A 103 -1.64 -13.69 2.31
CA GLY A 103 -2.09 -12.76 3.33
C GLY A 103 -3.39 -12.05 2.97
N PRO A 104 -3.81 -11.07 3.79
CA PRO A 104 -5.00 -10.30 3.51
C PRO A 104 -4.87 -9.51 2.21
N ARG A 105 -6.01 -9.27 1.57
CA ARG A 105 -6.12 -8.35 0.44
C ARG A 105 -7.05 -7.22 0.80
N PHE A 106 -6.67 -6.02 0.41
CA PHE A 106 -7.49 -4.83 0.58
C PHE A 106 -7.09 -3.78 -0.44
N THR A 107 -7.92 -2.74 -0.54
CA THR A 107 -7.66 -1.58 -1.39
C THR A 107 -7.64 -0.35 -0.51
N LEU A 108 -6.56 0.41 -0.59
CA LEU A 108 -6.37 1.68 0.09
C LEU A 108 -6.73 2.82 -0.85
N LYS A 109 -7.39 3.84 -0.31
CA LYS A 109 -7.56 5.13 -0.95
C LYS A 109 -7.06 6.21 0.01
N LEU A 110 -6.05 6.97 -0.40
CA LEU A 110 -5.51 8.07 0.41
C LEU A 110 -6.65 9.08 0.66
N ARG A 111 -6.83 9.50 1.90
CA ARG A 111 -7.81 10.52 2.31
C ARG A 111 -7.15 11.82 2.67
N SER A 112 -6.01 11.76 3.34
CA SER A 112 -5.22 12.93 3.67
C SER A 112 -3.77 12.54 3.94
N LEU A 113 -2.87 13.49 3.74
CA LEU A 113 -1.46 13.45 4.09
C LEU A 113 -1.15 14.71 4.90
N GLN A 114 -0.67 14.52 6.13
CA GLN A 114 -0.14 15.59 6.98
C GLN A 114 1.38 15.59 6.94
N HIS A 115 2.00 16.77 7.00
CA HIS A 115 3.46 16.92 7.00
C HIS A 115 4.09 16.38 8.30
N GLY A 116 3.36 16.48 9.42
CA GLY A 116 3.83 16.07 10.74
C GLY A 116 3.30 14.70 11.22
N THR A 117 3.53 14.42 12.50
CA THR A 117 2.83 13.37 13.23
C THR A 117 1.33 13.65 13.32
N PHE A 118 0.55 12.66 13.74
CA PHE A 118 -0.90 12.79 13.73
C PHE A 118 -1.38 13.87 14.71
N ASP A 119 -1.85 14.99 14.17
CA ASP A 119 -2.55 16.03 14.91
C ASP A 119 -3.96 16.20 14.34
N SER A 120 -4.96 16.05 15.22
CA SER A 120 -6.37 16.17 14.88
C SER A 120 -6.91 17.60 14.95
N LYS A 121 -6.20 18.52 15.61
CA LYS A 121 -6.63 19.91 15.85
C LYS A 121 -5.91 20.92 14.97
N TYR A 122 -4.58 20.83 14.88
CA TYR A 122 -3.75 21.84 14.20
C TYR A 122 -2.82 21.23 13.14
N GLY A 123 -3.04 19.98 12.74
CA GLY A 123 -2.17 19.30 11.78
C GLY A 123 -2.12 20.00 10.42
N ASP A 124 -0.90 20.28 9.96
CA ASP A 124 -0.66 20.83 8.62
C ASP A 124 -0.80 19.74 7.56
N TYR A 125 -1.79 19.91 6.68
CA TYR A 125 -2.09 18.97 5.62
C TYR A 125 -1.40 19.34 4.31
N GLU A 126 -0.50 18.49 3.85
CA GLU A 126 0.09 18.59 2.52
C GLU A 126 -0.95 18.25 1.43
N TRP A 127 -1.84 17.31 1.71
CA TRP A 127 -2.89 16.90 0.77
C TRP A 127 -4.13 16.38 1.48
N ILE A 128 -5.33 16.69 0.96
CA ILE A 128 -6.60 16.17 1.48
C ILE A 128 -7.55 15.89 0.31
N ILE A 129 -8.23 14.74 0.33
CA ILE A 129 -9.43 14.53 -0.50
C ILE A 129 -10.50 15.50 -0.01
N GLN A 130 -10.74 16.55 -0.77
CA GLN A 130 -11.78 17.53 -0.46
C GLN A 130 -13.17 16.91 -0.62
N GLY A 131 -13.74 16.46 0.50
CA GLY A 131 -15.14 16.03 0.58
C GLY A 131 -16.17 17.17 0.55
N ARG A 132 -15.73 18.44 0.45
CA ARG A 132 -16.60 19.64 0.41
C ARG A 132 -16.20 20.69 -0.64
N ARG A 133 -15.32 20.37 -1.59
CA ARG A 133 -15.10 21.18 -2.81
C ARG A 133 -15.57 20.45 -4.05
N HIS A 134 -16.79 19.93 -4.01
CA HIS A 134 -17.42 19.35 -5.20
C HIS A 134 -17.54 20.34 -6.38
N ASP A 135 -17.36 21.64 -6.11
CA ASP A 135 -17.44 22.71 -7.12
C ASP A 135 -16.10 23.13 -7.74
N MET A 136 -14.94 22.74 -7.19
CA MET A 136 -13.64 23.20 -7.72
C MET A 136 -12.78 22.12 -8.38
N GLU A 137 -13.09 20.83 -8.20
CA GLU A 137 -12.36 19.74 -8.87
C GLU A 137 -13.17 19.17 -10.03
N THR A 138 -12.97 19.78 -11.20
CA THR A 138 -13.79 19.64 -12.40
C THR A 138 -13.60 18.35 -13.20
N SER A 139 -12.79 17.38 -12.76
CA SER A 139 -12.49 16.22 -13.61
C SER A 139 -12.22 14.92 -12.87
N ARG A 140 -13.12 13.94 -13.07
CA ARG A 140 -12.95 12.52 -12.71
C ARG A 140 -11.80 11.81 -13.47
N ARG A 141 -11.07 12.53 -14.33
CA ARG A 141 -9.96 12.01 -15.15
C ARG A 141 -8.57 12.35 -14.60
N LYS A 142 -8.48 13.17 -13.55
CA LYS A 142 -7.19 13.52 -12.93
C LYS A 142 -6.89 12.54 -11.78
N PHE A 143 -5.67 12.01 -11.79
CA PHE A 143 -5.16 11.10 -10.76
C PHE A 143 -3.98 11.77 -10.04
N PHE A 144 -3.82 11.47 -8.76
CA PHE A 144 -2.92 12.16 -7.85
C PHE A 144 -1.78 11.29 -7.31
N LEU A 145 -1.87 9.96 -7.40
CA LEU A 145 -0.84 9.00 -6.95
C LEU A 145 -0.05 8.42 -8.14
#